data_AF-A0A8J6I990-F1
#
_entry.id   AF-A0A8J6I990-F1
#
_cell.length_a   1.000
_cell.length_b   1.000
_cell.length_c   1.000
_cell.angle_alpha   90.00
_cell.angle_beta   90.00
_cell.angle_gamma   90.00
#
_symmetry.space_group_name_H-M   'P 1'
#
loop_
_entity.id
_entity.type
_entity.pdbx_description
1 polymer ?
#
loop_
_entity_poly.entity_id
_entity_poly.type
_entity_poly.pdbx_seq_one_letter_code
_entity_poly.pdbx_strand_id
1 'polypeptide(L)'
;MSGAYGLRNSSRRVGGTALAAALALTGLAGGIAAADPGDPAAPATNADGRIVFSSDRGGDLDLYAVNPDGSALQQLTTAKGADRFASFSADGDRIVFASKRGESSDIWVMNLDGSGQTELASAAADESHPVFSPDGSRILYTRAVGASSDLWAMKADGSDQTNLTKTPSVNEAFGTFAPDGSRIAFTAEGSPGRTDIWSMKANGSGRTNLTQLKDGSAFYPRYSPNGKKLTYTFDPPGYLAVRVANADGSGAVDVDADVATDIYSFFSPDGSRVAFSTTRNSDDGDVFVAAGDGSGPATALIVGAGEDTAWDWGRPGSGNTDSACKPGAPVPAGYKVKNGTDANDVLKGTAGKDLIRGQGGNDTIKGLGGNDILCGGDGNDRLDGGAGNDRVAGNGGNDLVRGGRGNDTLYGDLGDDDVRGDAGNDKLQGGEGTDTLTGGPGVDKLAGDPGDTLKP
;
A
#
# COMPACT_ATOMS: atom_id res chain seq x y z
N MET A 1 -14.18 19.83 -7.68
CA MET A 1 -12.88 20.43 -8.07
C MET A 1 -11.91 19.29 -8.28
N SER A 2 -11.10 19.40 -9.33
CA SER A 2 -10.30 18.32 -9.94
C SER A 2 -9.16 17.83 -9.05
N GLY A 3 -9.14 16.53 -8.72
CA GLY A 3 -7.96 15.84 -8.18
C GLY A 3 -7.18 15.22 -9.35
N ALA A 4 -6.15 15.92 -9.81
CA ALA A 4 -5.20 15.41 -10.78
C ALA A 4 -4.06 14.72 -10.02
N TYR A 5 -3.84 13.41 -10.24
CA TYR A 5 -2.61 12.73 -9.86
C TYR A 5 -1.49 13.22 -10.78
N GLY A 6 -0.90 14.36 -10.43
CA GLY A 6 0.14 15.03 -11.19
C GLY A 6 1.52 14.68 -10.66
N LEU A 7 2.30 13.97 -11.49
CA LEU A 7 3.71 13.66 -11.27
C LEU A 7 4.53 14.95 -11.01
N ARG A 8 5.16 15.07 -9.84
CA ARG A 8 6.30 15.98 -9.63
C ARG A 8 7.47 15.23 -9.03
N ASN A 9 8.63 15.50 -9.63
CA ASN A 9 9.89 14.81 -9.44
C ASN A 9 10.76 15.65 -8.49
N SER A 10 11.23 15.07 -7.38
CA SER A 10 12.34 15.63 -6.60
C SER A 10 13.26 14.53 -6.11
N SER A 11 14.44 14.47 -6.73
CA SER A 11 15.53 13.52 -6.52
C SER A 11 16.27 13.73 -5.19
N ARG A 12 16.51 12.66 -4.40
CA ARG A 12 17.86 12.15 -4.01
C ARG A 12 17.84 11.11 -2.85
N ARG A 13 18.26 9.88 -3.21
CA ARG A 13 19.16 8.90 -2.55
C ARG A 13 18.70 8.12 -1.30
N VAL A 14 18.66 6.78 -1.50
CA VAL A 14 18.83 5.59 -0.61
C VAL A 14 17.49 5.04 -0.05
N GLY A 15 17.10 3.75 -0.10
CA GLY A 15 17.76 2.48 -0.40
C GLY A 15 16.90 1.16 -0.31
N GLY A 16 15.59 1.14 -0.59
CA GLY A 16 14.84 0.05 -1.25
C GLY A 16 14.51 -1.36 -0.69
N THR A 17 13.22 -1.72 -0.73
CA THR A 17 12.69 -3.09 -0.49
C THR A 17 11.44 -3.46 -1.33
N ALA A 18 11.64 -4.19 -2.44
CA ALA A 18 10.61 -5.04 -3.07
C ALA A 18 11.10 -6.49 -3.26
N LEU A 19 12.41 -6.71 -3.23
CA LEU A 19 13.04 -8.02 -3.50
C LEU A 19 12.90 -9.03 -2.36
N ALA A 20 12.75 -8.53 -1.13
CA ALA A 20 12.73 -9.30 0.11
C ALA A 20 11.63 -10.39 0.14
N ALA A 21 10.44 -10.08 -0.38
CA ALA A 21 9.31 -10.99 -0.24
C ALA A 21 9.45 -12.28 -1.06
N ALA A 22 10.09 -12.21 -2.22
CA ALA A 22 10.32 -13.40 -3.04
C ALA A 22 11.48 -14.28 -2.50
N LEU A 23 12.39 -13.73 -1.70
CA LEU A 23 13.48 -14.46 -1.02
C LEU A 23 13.06 -15.16 0.30
N ALA A 24 11.79 -15.05 0.70
CA ALA A 24 11.15 -15.64 1.88
C ALA A 24 11.36 -17.14 2.15
N LEU A 25 11.91 -17.89 1.19
CA LEU A 25 11.94 -19.35 1.21
C LEU A 25 13.34 -19.96 1.44
N THR A 26 14.40 -19.17 1.63
CA THR A 26 15.78 -19.70 1.57
C THR A 26 16.74 -19.40 2.73
N GLY A 27 16.36 -18.59 3.72
CA GLY A 27 17.08 -18.55 5.00
C GLY A 27 18.55 -18.08 4.96
N LEU A 28 18.89 -17.05 4.18
CA LEU A 28 20.19 -16.38 4.27
C LEU A 28 20.05 -14.86 4.36
N ALA A 29 20.26 -14.33 5.56
CA ALA A 29 20.50 -12.91 5.81
C ALA A 29 21.92 -12.56 5.33
N GLY A 30 22.03 -11.77 4.27
CA GLY A 30 23.33 -11.32 3.77
C GLY A 30 23.28 -10.54 2.46
N GLY A 31 22.95 -9.25 2.55
CA GLY A 31 23.41 -8.23 1.61
C GLY A 31 22.85 -8.28 0.19
N ILE A 32 21.57 -7.95 0.03
CA ILE A 32 21.03 -7.53 -1.27
C ILE A 32 20.32 -6.19 -1.07
N ALA A 33 20.98 -5.10 -1.46
CA ALA A 33 20.37 -3.77 -1.49
C ALA A 33 19.47 -3.67 -2.73
N ALA A 34 18.17 -3.40 -2.51
CA ALA A 34 17.22 -3.03 -3.55
C ALA A 34 17.06 -1.49 -3.59
N ALA A 35 16.18 -0.99 -4.45
CA ALA A 35 16.14 0.39 -4.95
C ALA A 35 15.24 1.37 -4.20
N ASP A 36 15.70 2.63 -4.14
CA ASP A 36 14.97 3.86 -3.74
C ASP A 36 13.50 3.86 -4.26
N PRO A 37 12.55 4.47 -3.53
CA PRO A 37 11.12 4.34 -3.72
C PRO A 37 10.71 5.12 -4.97
N GLY A 38 9.81 4.58 -5.75
CA GLY A 38 9.35 5.33 -6.90
C GLY A 38 8.23 4.71 -7.69
N ASP A 39 7.97 3.41 -7.52
CA ASP A 39 6.84 2.73 -8.13
C ASP A 39 6.81 1.26 -7.69
N PRO A 40 5.66 0.67 -7.37
CA PRO A 40 5.59 -0.65 -6.77
C PRO A 40 5.46 -1.75 -7.83
N ALA A 41 6.57 -2.12 -8.45
CA ALA A 41 6.66 -3.38 -9.16
C ALA A 41 6.82 -4.52 -8.14
N ALA A 42 5.73 -5.13 -7.70
CA ALA A 42 5.79 -6.33 -6.86
C ALA A 42 6.70 -7.37 -7.54
N PRO A 43 7.63 -8.02 -6.81
CA PRO A 43 8.49 -9.02 -7.39
C PRO A 43 7.63 -10.16 -7.97
N ALA A 44 7.99 -10.63 -9.14
CA ALA A 44 7.42 -11.84 -9.70
C ALA A 44 8.31 -13.04 -9.39
N THR A 45 7.71 -14.20 -9.20
CA THR A 45 8.41 -15.48 -9.08
C THR A 45 7.93 -16.44 -10.17
N ASN A 46 8.83 -17.23 -10.72
CA ASN A 46 8.48 -18.33 -11.63
C ASN A 46 8.45 -19.67 -10.87
N ALA A 47 8.09 -20.76 -11.56
CA ALA A 47 8.00 -22.10 -10.96
C ALA A 47 9.35 -22.62 -10.41
N ASP A 48 10.48 -22.17 -10.98
CA ASP A 48 11.84 -22.50 -10.52
C ASP A 48 12.30 -21.62 -9.34
N GLY A 49 11.43 -20.68 -8.91
CA GLY A 49 11.69 -19.75 -7.82
C GLY A 49 12.50 -18.51 -8.23
N ARG A 50 12.90 -18.37 -9.50
CA ARG A 50 13.62 -17.17 -9.95
C ARG A 50 12.76 -15.93 -9.76
N ILE A 51 13.39 -14.88 -9.27
CA ILE A 51 12.72 -13.65 -8.85
C ILE A 51 13.06 -12.55 -9.85
N VAL A 52 12.07 -11.79 -10.30
CA VAL A 52 12.28 -10.57 -11.09
C VAL A 52 11.70 -9.37 -10.35
N PHE A 53 12.43 -8.27 -10.32
CA PHE A 53 12.09 -7.04 -9.60
C PHE A 53 12.67 -5.82 -10.30
N SER A 54 12.10 -4.64 -10.04
CA SER A 54 12.65 -3.37 -10.51
C SER A 54 13.67 -2.82 -9.52
N SER A 55 14.75 -2.21 -10.01
CA SER A 55 15.75 -1.54 -9.18
C SER A 55 16.46 -0.41 -9.91
N ASP A 56 16.61 0.73 -9.24
CA ASP A 56 17.32 1.93 -9.69
C ASP A 56 18.84 1.89 -9.46
N ARG A 57 19.37 0.76 -8.99
CA ARG A 57 20.79 0.62 -8.62
C ARG A 57 21.76 0.89 -9.78
N GLY A 58 21.26 0.85 -11.02
CA GLY A 58 21.98 1.20 -12.25
C GLY A 58 21.91 2.68 -12.64
N GLY A 59 21.14 3.49 -11.92
CA GLY A 59 20.87 4.91 -12.18
C GLY A 59 19.49 5.21 -12.76
N ASP A 60 18.93 4.27 -13.52
CA ASP A 60 17.55 4.25 -14.01
C ASP A 60 16.83 3.02 -13.40
N LEU A 61 15.50 3.06 -13.31
CA LEU A 61 14.72 1.95 -12.75
C LEU A 61 14.67 0.80 -13.77
N ASP A 62 15.54 -0.19 -13.62
CA ASP A 62 15.70 -1.32 -14.52
C ASP A 62 15.18 -2.63 -13.90
N LEU A 63 14.91 -3.65 -14.71
CA LEU A 63 14.57 -4.98 -14.22
C LEU A 63 15.82 -5.79 -13.91
N TYR A 64 15.76 -6.50 -12.79
CA TYR A 64 16.78 -7.44 -12.34
C TYR A 64 16.15 -8.80 -12.08
N ALA A 65 16.93 -9.85 -12.30
CA ALA A 65 16.59 -11.20 -11.87
C ALA A 65 17.61 -11.73 -10.87
N VAL A 66 17.14 -12.53 -9.92
CA VAL A 66 17.99 -13.19 -8.92
C VAL A 66 17.43 -14.57 -8.58
N ASN A 67 18.29 -15.47 -8.15
CA ASN A 67 17.85 -16.75 -7.58
C ASN A 67 17.20 -16.55 -6.20
N PRO A 68 16.35 -17.49 -5.75
CA PRO A 68 15.75 -17.46 -4.41
C PRO A 68 16.74 -17.26 -3.26
N ASP A 69 17.99 -17.71 -3.42
CA ASP A 69 19.05 -17.63 -2.41
C ASP A 69 19.89 -16.34 -2.52
N GLY A 70 19.51 -15.41 -3.40
CA GLY A 70 20.23 -14.17 -3.64
C GLY A 70 21.40 -14.28 -4.61
N SER A 71 21.74 -15.48 -5.07
CA SER A 71 22.81 -15.69 -6.04
C SER A 71 22.39 -15.31 -7.46
N ALA A 72 23.38 -15.19 -8.36
CA ALA A 72 23.17 -14.94 -9.79
C ALA A 72 22.34 -13.68 -10.10
N LEU A 73 22.51 -12.61 -9.32
CA LEU A 73 21.90 -11.32 -9.60
C LEU A 73 22.33 -10.81 -10.98
N GLN A 74 21.34 -10.57 -11.84
CA GLN A 74 21.51 -10.17 -13.22
C GLN A 74 20.63 -8.95 -13.50
N GLN A 75 21.19 -7.90 -14.11
CA GLN A 75 20.43 -6.82 -14.70
C GLN A 75 19.88 -7.27 -16.07
N LEU A 76 18.58 -7.13 -16.29
CA LEU A 76 17.88 -7.56 -17.50
C LEU A 76 17.62 -6.42 -18.48
N THR A 77 17.41 -5.21 -17.97
CA THR A 77 17.20 -4.02 -18.79
C THR A 77 18.19 -2.92 -18.43
N THR A 78 18.48 -2.06 -19.41
CA THR A 78 19.42 -0.94 -19.27
C THR A 78 18.94 0.27 -20.07
N ALA A 79 17.67 0.28 -20.49
CA ALA A 79 17.14 1.31 -21.35
C ALA A 79 16.79 2.51 -20.47
N LYS A 80 17.12 3.72 -20.93
CA LYS A 80 16.74 4.94 -20.20
C LYS A 80 15.23 4.98 -19.99
N GLY A 81 14.80 5.26 -18.77
CA GLY A 81 13.40 5.25 -18.40
C GLY A 81 13.15 4.46 -17.13
N ALA A 82 11.93 3.94 -17.01
CA ALA A 82 11.55 3.10 -15.88
C ALA A 82 10.84 1.83 -16.36
N ASP A 83 11.40 0.68 -16.00
CA ASP A 83 10.90 -0.65 -16.31
C ASP A 83 10.28 -1.30 -15.05
N ARG A 84 9.02 -1.71 -15.13
CA ARG A 84 8.15 -2.00 -13.97
C ARG A 84 7.17 -3.15 -14.22
N PHE A 85 6.58 -3.62 -13.12
CA PHE A 85 5.46 -4.57 -13.08
C PHE A 85 5.73 -5.85 -13.88
N ALA A 86 6.94 -6.38 -13.74
CA ALA A 86 7.33 -7.59 -14.44
C ALA A 86 6.45 -8.79 -14.04
N SER A 87 6.14 -9.63 -15.00
CA SER A 87 5.38 -10.87 -14.81
C SER A 87 5.95 -11.98 -15.69
N PHE A 88 6.06 -13.19 -15.13
CA PHE A 88 6.56 -14.36 -15.86
C PHE A 88 5.49 -14.99 -16.73
N SER A 89 5.90 -15.52 -17.88
CA SER A 89 5.11 -16.50 -18.61
C SER A 89 4.98 -17.79 -17.81
N ALA A 90 3.97 -18.59 -18.13
CA ALA A 90 3.68 -19.84 -17.41
C ALA A 90 4.83 -20.87 -17.44
N ASP A 91 5.61 -20.87 -18.54
CA ASP A 91 6.83 -21.66 -18.70
C ASP A 91 8.06 -21.05 -18.01
N GLY A 92 7.98 -19.80 -17.52
CA GLY A 92 9.06 -19.10 -16.85
C GLY A 92 10.14 -18.51 -17.78
N ASP A 93 10.05 -18.74 -19.09
CA ASP A 93 11.09 -18.38 -20.06
C ASP A 93 11.03 -16.91 -20.52
N ARG A 94 9.87 -16.27 -20.37
CA ARG A 94 9.63 -14.89 -20.79
C ARG A 94 9.14 -14.03 -19.65
N ILE A 95 9.43 -12.73 -19.78
CA ILE A 95 9.00 -11.68 -18.86
C ILE A 95 8.24 -10.65 -19.68
N VAL A 96 7.03 -10.32 -19.24
CA VAL A 96 6.29 -9.15 -19.72
C VAL A 96 6.41 -8.04 -18.67
N PHE A 97 6.57 -6.79 -19.10
CA PHE A 97 6.77 -5.65 -18.21
C PHE A 97 6.27 -4.36 -18.86
N ALA A 98 6.06 -3.33 -18.05
CA ALA A 98 5.78 -1.97 -18.52
C ALA A 98 7.08 -1.19 -18.59
N SER A 99 7.28 -0.39 -19.64
CA SER A 99 8.51 0.36 -19.87
C SER A 99 8.22 1.79 -20.27
N LYS A 100 8.78 2.76 -19.54
CA LYS A 100 8.68 4.19 -19.87
C LYS A 100 9.93 4.69 -20.57
N ARG A 101 10.18 4.19 -21.78
CA ARG A 101 11.28 4.65 -22.66
C ARG A 101 10.92 5.93 -23.44
N GLY A 102 9.63 6.17 -23.65
CA GLY A 102 9.07 7.31 -24.37
C GLY A 102 8.35 8.30 -23.46
N GLU A 103 7.37 9.01 -24.03
CA GLU A 103 6.51 9.94 -23.27
C GLU A 103 5.53 9.20 -22.36
N SER A 104 5.02 8.05 -22.82
CA SER A 104 4.13 7.13 -22.11
C SER A 104 4.86 5.83 -21.72
N SER A 105 4.25 5.09 -20.82
CA SER A 105 4.63 3.70 -20.52
C SER A 105 3.95 2.74 -21.50
N ASP A 106 4.72 1.80 -22.04
CA ASP A 106 4.25 0.82 -23.03
C ASP A 106 4.50 -0.62 -22.53
N ILE A 107 3.80 -1.62 -23.07
CA ILE A 107 4.02 -3.03 -22.68
C ILE A 107 5.10 -3.68 -23.54
N TRP A 108 6.08 -4.28 -22.87
CA TRP A 108 7.23 -4.96 -23.48
C TRP A 108 7.30 -6.42 -23.03
N VAL A 109 7.92 -7.26 -23.87
CA VAL A 109 8.27 -8.63 -23.54
C VAL A 109 9.75 -8.89 -23.81
N MET A 110 10.37 -9.75 -23.02
CA MET A 110 11.74 -10.20 -23.21
C MET A 110 11.91 -11.66 -22.78
N ASN A 111 13.03 -12.25 -23.17
CA ASN A 111 13.48 -13.52 -22.63
C ASN A 111 14.02 -13.32 -21.19
N LEU A 112 14.03 -14.39 -20.41
CA LEU A 112 14.52 -14.40 -19.03
C LEU A 112 16.00 -13.96 -18.88
N ASP A 113 16.79 -14.05 -19.94
CA ASP A 113 18.18 -13.57 -19.96
C ASP A 113 18.30 -12.07 -20.30
N GLY A 114 17.18 -11.37 -20.48
CA GLY A 114 17.11 -9.95 -20.86
C GLY A 114 17.18 -9.70 -22.37
N SER A 115 17.41 -10.73 -23.18
CA SER A 115 17.48 -10.63 -24.64
C SER A 115 16.09 -10.55 -25.29
N GLY A 116 16.04 -10.19 -26.58
CA GLY A 116 14.80 -10.25 -27.36
C GLY A 116 13.73 -9.22 -26.98
N GLN A 117 14.11 -8.12 -26.32
CA GLN A 117 13.17 -7.09 -25.88
C GLN A 117 12.36 -6.54 -27.05
N THR A 118 11.04 -6.70 -26.97
CA THR A 118 10.09 -6.32 -28.02
C THR A 118 8.93 -5.56 -27.41
N GLU A 119 8.60 -4.40 -27.98
CA GLU A 119 7.41 -3.63 -27.65
C GLU A 119 6.17 -4.32 -28.25
N LEU A 120 5.14 -4.55 -27.43
CA LEU A 120 3.93 -5.28 -27.82
C LEU A 120 2.73 -4.35 -28.04
N ALA A 121 2.72 -3.21 -27.38
CA ALA A 121 1.68 -2.21 -27.50
C ALA A 121 2.34 -0.83 -27.40
N SER A 122 2.18 -0.03 -28.47
CA SER A 122 2.63 1.37 -28.50
C SER A 122 1.39 2.24 -28.61
N ALA A 123 0.96 2.86 -27.53
CA ALA A 123 -0.22 3.71 -27.53
C ALA A 123 0.12 5.12 -27.07
N ALA A 124 -0.66 6.11 -27.53
CA ALA A 124 -0.70 7.43 -26.89
C ALA A 124 -1.49 7.36 -25.56
N ALA A 125 -1.16 6.37 -24.72
CA ALA A 125 -1.83 5.99 -23.48
C ALA A 125 -0.76 5.38 -22.55
N ASP A 126 -0.93 5.56 -21.24
CA ASP A 126 -0.05 4.89 -20.27
C ASP A 126 -0.52 3.46 -20.03
N GLU A 127 0.34 2.50 -20.34
CA GLU A 127 0.07 1.07 -20.20
C GLU A 127 0.91 0.47 -19.07
N SER A 128 0.28 -0.34 -18.22
CA SER A 128 0.91 -0.86 -17.01
C SER A 128 0.34 -2.19 -16.55
N HIS A 129 0.97 -2.78 -15.53
CA HIS A 129 0.55 -4.02 -14.87
C HIS A 129 0.26 -5.18 -15.83
N PRO A 130 1.18 -5.51 -16.75
CA PRO A 130 0.98 -6.65 -17.63
C PRO A 130 1.12 -7.96 -16.86
N VAL A 131 0.24 -8.91 -17.16
CA VAL A 131 0.24 -10.26 -16.57
C VAL A 131 -0.05 -11.28 -17.65
N PHE A 132 0.77 -12.33 -17.75
CA PHE A 132 0.49 -13.45 -18.63
C PHE A 132 -0.74 -14.24 -18.15
N SER A 133 -1.52 -14.77 -19.09
CA SER A 133 -2.48 -15.82 -18.77
C SER A 133 -1.76 -17.09 -18.29
N PRO A 134 -2.41 -17.95 -17.49
CA PRO A 134 -1.78 -19.17 -16.98
C PRO A 134 -1.34 -20.17 -18.06
N ASP A 135 -1.85 -20.04 -19.28
CA ASP A 135 -1.43 -20.82 -20.45
C ASP A 135 -0.36 -20.10 -21.31
N GLY A 136 0.08 -18.89 -20.91
CA GLY A 136 1.06 -18.07 -21.59
C GLY A 136 0.61 -17.50 -22.95
N SER A 137 -0.65 -17.70 -23.35
CA SER A 137 -1.16 -17.34 -24.68
C SER A 137 -1.58 -15.88 -24.81
N ARG A 138 -1.90 -15.22 -23.69
CA ARG A 138 -2.44 -13.87 -23.64
C ARG A 138 -1.74 -13.04 -22.56
N ILE A 139 -1.83 -11.73 -22.71
CA ILE A 139 -1.38 -10.74 -21.74
C ILE A 139 -2.58 -9.86 -21.39
N LEU A 140 -2.86 -9.74 -20.09
CA LEU A 140 -3.79 -8.77 -19.52
C LEU A 140 -2.97 -7.56 -19.08
N TYR A 141 -3.47 -6.34 -19.29
CA TYR A 141 -2.79 -5.11 -18.89
C TYR A 141 -3.80 -4.00 -18.61
N THR A 142 -3.35 -2.97 -17.88
CA THR A 142 -4.11 -1.74 -17.64
C THR A 142 -3.72 -0.72 -18.69
N ARG A 143 -4.70 -0.02 -19.27
CA ARG A 143 -4.48 1.06 -20.23
C ARG A 143 -5.18 2.32 -19.77
N ALA A 144 -4.40 3.38 -19.53
CA ALA A 144 -4.87 4.67 -19.03
C ALA A 144 -4.79 5.76 -20.10
N VAL A 145 -5.90 6.49 -20.29
CA VAL A 145 -6.00 7.64 -21.18
C VAL A 145 -6.54 8.83 -20.39
N GLY A 146 -5.66 9.78 -20.07
CA GLY A 146 -6.01 10.88 -19.16
C GLY A 146 -6.30 10.37 -17.75
N ALA A 147 -7.48 10.68 -17.21
CA ALA A 147 -7.89 10.28 -15.86
C ALA A 147 -8.79 9.04 -15.84
N SER A 148 -8.69 8.18 -16.87
CA SER A 148 -9.50 6.97 -16.98
C SER A 148 -8.63 5.80 -17.40
N SER A 149 -8.83 4.65 -16.75
CA SER A 149 -8.15 3.40 -17.10
C SER A 149 -9.15 2.26 -17.27
N ASP A 150 -8.83 1.36 -18.21
CA ASP A 150 -9.57 0.14 -18.51
C ASP A 150 -8.63 -1.08 -18.46
N LEU A 151 -9.22 -2.27 -18.33
CA LEU A 151 -8.48 -3.52 -18.57
C LEU A 151 -8.55 -3.94 -20.02
N TRP A 152 -7.37 -4.21 -20.57
CA TRP A 152 -7.17 -4.67 -21.93
C TRP A 152 -6.48 -6.03 -21.94
N ALA A 153 -6.73 -6.80 -22.99
CA ALA A 153 -5.99 -8.03 -23.23
C ALA A 153 -5.50 -8.10 -24.67
N MET A 154 -4.38 -8.78 -24.87
CA MET A 154 -3.80 -9.07 -26.18
C MET A 154 -3.26 -10.50 -26.20
N LYS A 155 -2.96 -11.01 -27.39
CA LYS A 155 -2.15 -12.23 -27.53
C LYS A 155 -0.72 -11.95 -27.05
N ALA A 156 -0.01 -13.00 -26.67
CA ALA A 156 1.37 -12.91 -26.19
C ALA A 156 2.37 -12.38 -27.24
N ASP A 157 1.97 -12.27 -28.50
CA ASP A 157 2.73 -11.64 -29.59
C ASP A 157 2.36 -10.16 -29.84
N GLY A 158 1.48 -9.58 -29.00
CA GLY A 158 1.00 -8.20 -29.10
C GLY A 158 -0.23 -8.01 -29.99
N SER A 159 -0.66 -9.03 -30.73
CA SER A 159 -1.82 -8.94 -31.62
C SER A 159 -3.17 -9.06 -30.88
N ASP A 160 -4.28 -8.78 -31.57
CA ASP A 160 -5.65 -8.92 -31.07
C ASP A 160 -5.96 -8.13 -29.77
N GLN A 161 -5.41 -6.92 -29.65
CA GLN A 161 -5.68 -6.02 -28.52
C GLN A 161 -7.19 -5.72 -28.40
N THR A 162 -7.74 -5.98 -27.21
CA THR A 162 -9.18 -5.89 -26.92
C THR A 162 -9.42 -5.24 -25.56
N ASN A 163 -10.22 -4.17 -25.52
CA ASN A 163 -10.76 -3.63 -24.27
C ASN A 163 -11.77 -4.60 -23.67
N LEU A 164 -11.49 -5.14 -22.48
CA LEU A 164 -12.33 -6.14 -21.81
C LEU A 164 -13.47 -5.53 -21.01
N THR A 165 -13.22 -4.40 -20.37
CA THR A 165 -14.17 -3.82 -19.42
C THR A 165 -15.14 -2.84 -20.08
N LYS A 166 -14.70 -2.14 -21.14
CA LYS A 166 -15.52 -1.29 -22.03
C LYS A 166 -16.42 -0.31 -21.26
N THR A 167 -15.94 0.19 -20.13
CA THR A 167 -16.80 0.88 -19.16
C THR A 167 -16.42 2.36 -19.05
N PRO A 168 -17.39 3.28 -19.06
CA PRO A 168 -17.13 4.69 -18.73
C PRO A 168 -16.95 4.91 -17.20
N SER A 169 -16.59 3.87 -16.44
CA SER A 169 -16.19 4.01 -15.04
C SER A 169 -14.84 4.72 -14.97
N VAL A 170 -14.67 5.59 -13.98
CA VAL A 170 -13.37 6.20 -13.75
C VAL A 170 -12.51 5.21 -12.98
N ASN A 171 -11.53 4.62 -13.69
CA ASN A 171 -10.39 3.85 -13.18
C ASN A 171 -10.65 2.37 -12.84
N GLU A 172 -10.23 1.50 -13.77
CA GLU A 172 -10.12 0.06 -13.60
C GLU A 172 -8.68 -0.38 -13.88
N ALA A 173 -8.14 -1.22 -13.00
CA ALA A 173 -6.71 -1.53 -13.02
C ALA A 173 -6.39 -2.86 -12.32
N PHE A 174 -5.11 -3.22 -12.36
CA PHE A 174 -4.51 -4.28 -11.53
C PHE A 174 -5.16 -5.65 -11.71
N GLY A 175 -5.47 -5.99 -12.96
CA GLY A 175 -6.08 -7.26 -13.30
C GLY A 175 -5.12 -8.44 -13.14
N THR A 176 -5.62 -9.56 -12.60
CA THR A 176 -4.92 -10.84 -12.52
C THR A 176 -5.82 -11.97 -13.01
N PHE A 177 -5.24 -12.98 -13.67
CA PHE A 177 -5.97 -14.21 -13.99
C PHE A 177 -6.11 -15.12 -12.77
N ALA A 178 -7.23 -15.84 -12.70
CA ALA A 178 -7.32 -17.05 -11.88
C ALA A 178 -6.38 -18.13 -12.45
N PRO A 179 -5.84 -19.05 -11.64
CA PRO A 179 -4.89 -20.07 -12.10
C PRO A 179 -5.42 -21.00 -13.19
N ASP A 180 -6.74 -21.18 -13.27
CA ASP A 180 -7.40 -21.96 -14.32
C ASP A 180 -7.66 -21.15 -15.61
N GLY A 181 -7.32 -19.86 -15.62
CA GLY A 181 -7.53 -18.93 -16.73
C GLY A 181 -8.99 -18.58 -17.01
N SER A 182 -9.94 -19.02 -16.17
CA SER A 182 -11.37 -18.87 -16.43
C SER A 182 -11.91 -17.48 -16.06
N ARG A 183 -11.30 -16.85 -15.05
CA ARG A 183 -11.70 -15.56 -14.50
C ARG A 183 -10.53 -14.60 -14.37
N ILE A 184 -10.88 -13.32 -14.26
CA ILE A 184 -9.99 -12.22 -13.93
C ILE A 184 -10.53 -11.58 -12.64
N ALA A 185 -9.66 -11.33 -11.67
CA ALA A 185 -9.94 -10.44 -10.55
C ALA A 185 -9.22 -9.11 -10.80
N PHE A 186 -9.84 -8.00 -10.42
CA PHE A 186 -9.34 -6.66 -10.74
C PHE A 186 -9.91 -5.60 -9.81
N THR A 187 -9.27 -4.43 -9.82
CA THR A 187 -9.73 -3.26 -9.09
C THR A 187 -10.63 -2.43 -9.97
N ALA A 188 -11.81 -2.05 -9.45
CA ALA A 188 -12.71 -1.12 -10.12
C ALA A 188 -13.57 -0.38 -9.10
N GLU A 189 -14.04 0.80 -9.49
CA GLU A 189 -14.92 1.62 -8.66
C GLU A 189 -16.22 0.86 -8.28
N GLY A 190 -16.47 0.76 -6.98
CA GLY A 190 -17.69 0.17 -6.43
C GLY A 190 -18.73 1.21 -6.00
N SER A 191 -18.26 2.42 -5.70
CA SER A 191 -19.05 3.62 -5.39
C SER A 191 -18.21 4.86 -5.70
N PRO A 192 -18.81 6.04 -5.95
CA PRO A 192 -18.07 7.26 -6.29
C PRO A 192 -16.88 7.52 -5.36
N GLY A 193 -15.66 7.47 -5.89
CA GLY A 193 -14.41 7.71 -5.15
C GLY A 193 -13.88 6.52 -4.33
N ARG A 194 -14.44 5.32 -4.48
CA ARG A 194 -14.05 4.12 -3.72
C ARG A 194 -13.93 2.89 -4.61
N THR A 195 -12.82 2.17 -4.50
CA THR A 195 -12.59 0.96 -5.29
C THR A 195 -12.93 -0.31 -4.52
N ASP A 196 -13.35 -1.33 -5.25
CA ASP A 196 -13.62 -2.67 -4.78
C ASP A 196 -12.79 -3.68 -5.59
N ILE A 197 -12.70 -4.92 -5.10
CA ILE A 197 -12.25 -6.05 -5.92
C ILE A 197 -13.44 -6.61 -6.68
N TRP A 198 -13.32 -6.63 -7.99
CA TRP A 198 -14.29 -7.21 -8.91
C TRP A 198 -13.74 -8.48 -9.55
N SER A 199 -14.64 -9.34 -10.04
CA SER A 199 -14.31 -10.49 -10.87
C SER A 199 -15.12 -10.49 -12.15
N MET A 200 -14.54 -10.98 -13.24
CA MET A 200 -15.22 -11.24 -14.50
C MET A 200 -14.69 -12.52 -15.16
N LYS A 201 -15.40 -13.06 -16.15
CA LYS A 201 -14.84 -14.11 -17.02
C LYS A 201 -13.67 -13.54 -17.82
N ALA A 202 -12.71 -14.39 -18.19
CA ALA A 202 -11.52 -13.97 -18.96
C ALA A 202 -11.82 -13.35 -20.34
N ASN A 203 -13.08 -13.40 -20.81
CA ASN A 203 -13.55 -12.72 -22.03
C ASN A 203 -14.21 -11.35 -21.76
N GLY A 204 -14.14 -10.82 -20.54
CA GLY A 204 -14.73 -9.55 -20.13
C GLY A 204 -16.19 -9.61 -19.66
N SER A 205 -16.87 -10.75 -19.79
CA SER A 205 -18.30 -10.86 -19.44
C SER A 205 -18.55 -11.30 -17.99
N GLY A 206 -19.76 -11.05 -17.48
CA GLY A 206 -20.19 -11.58 -16.18
C GLY A 206 -19.47 -10.97 -14.98
N ARG A 207 -19.41 -9.63 -14.94
CA ARG A 207 -18.78 -8.86 -13.86
C ARG A 207 -19.53 -9.06 -12.53
N THR A 208 -18.80 -9.09 -11.43
CA THR A 208 -19.34 -9.23 -10.06
C THR A 208 -18.43 -8.46 -9.10
N ASN A 209 -19.00 -7.56 -8.29
CA ASN A 209 -18.29 -6.92 -7.18
C ASN A 209 -18.16 -7.94 -6.04
N LEU A 210 -16.93 -8.33 -5.70
CA LEU A 210 -16.64 -9.38 -4.71
C LEU A 210 -16.64 -8.82 -3.29
N THR A 211 -16.05 -7.65 -3.08
CA THR A 211 -15.81 -7.11 -1.74
C THR A 211 -17.00 -6.31 -1.20
N GLN A 212 -17.74 -5.60 -2.06
CA GLN A 212 -18.92 -4.82 -1.68
C GLN A 212 -18.69 -3.97 -0.42
N LEU A 213 -17.55 -3.29 -0.36
CA LEU A 213 -17.10 -2.56 0.82
C LEU A 213 -18.12 -1.49 1.20
N LYS A 214 -18.32 -1.28 2.50
CA LYS A 214 -19.17 -0.20 3.01
C LYS A 214 -18.35 1.07 3.22
N ASP A 215 -17.09 0.89 3.58
CA ASP A 215 -16.05 1.84 3.94
C ASP A 215 -14.70 1.36 3.38
N GLY A 216 -13.81 2.32 3.08
CA GLY A 216 -12.47 2.05 2.55
C GLY A 216 -12.42 1.50 1.12
N SER A 217 -11.23 1.48 0.53
CA SER A 217 -10.99 0.99 -0.84
C SER A 217 -10.31 -0.37 -0.84
N ALA A 218 -10.41 -1.14 -1.93
CA ALA A 218 -9.60 -2.33 -2.13
C ALA A 218 -8.91 -2.35 -3.48
N PHE A 219 -7.68 -2.87 -3.49
CA PHE A 219 -6.80 -2.87 -4.66
C PHE A 219 -5.77 -4.01 -4.65
N TYR A 220 -5.08 -4.21 -5.78
CA TYR A 220 -4.08 -5.27 -6.02
C TYR A 220 -4.54 -6.71 -5.71
N PRO A 221 -5.63 -7.19 -6.32
CA PRO A 221 -6.05 -8.57 -6.10
C PRO A 221 -5.04 -9.56 -6.68
N ARG A 222 -4.76 -10.64 -5.94
CA ARG A 222 -3.95 -11.78 -6.37
C ARG A 222 -4.62 -13.09 -5.96
N TYR A 223 -4.78 -14.01 -6.91
CA TYR A 223 -5.30 -15.34 -6.61
C TYR A 223 -4.26 -16.20 -5.89
N SER A 224 -4.72 -17.05 -4.99
CA SER A 224 -3.91 -18.17 -4.50
C SER A 224 -3.62 -19.15 -5.65
N PRO A 225 -2.50 -19.92 -5.60
CA PRO A 225 -2.15 -20.86 -6.67
C PRO A 225 -3.22 -21.92 -6.97
N ASN A 226 -4.04 -22.26 -5.97
CA ASN A 226 -5.16 -23.18 -6.13
C ASN A 226 -6.49 -22.51 -6.55
N GLY A 227 -6.49 -21.19 -6.74
CA GLY A 227 -7.63 -20.39 -7.18
C GLY A 227 -8.77 -20.26 -6.16
N LYS A 228 -8.62 -20.76 -4.94
CA LYS A 228 -9.68 -20.77 -3.91
C LYS A 228 -9.74 -19.50 -3.07
N LYS A 229 -8.64 -18.75 -3.00
CA LYS A 229 -8.53 -17.52 -2.21
C LYS A 229 -8.06 -16.36 -3.09
N LEU A 230 -8.34 -15.16 -2.59
CA LEU A 230 -7.79 -13.90 -3.08
C LEU A 230 -7.09 -13.21 -1.92
N THR A 231 -5.96 -12.61 -2.20
CA THR A 231 -5.39 -11.57 -1.34
C THR A 231 -5.51 -10.22 -2.06
N TYR A 232 -5.63 -9.15 -1.29
CA TYR A 232 -5.72 -7.79 -1.80
C TYR A 232 -5.34 -6.82 -0.68
N THR A 233 -4.93 -5.62 -1.04
CA THR A 233 -4.82 -4.52 -0.08
C THR A 233 -6.19 -3.90 0.12
N PHE A 234 -6.52 -3.63 1.38
CA PHE A 234 -7.69 -2.93 1.85
C PHE A 234 -7.25 -1.65 2.55
N ASP A 235 -7.85 -0.53 2.18
CA ASP A 235 -7.56 0.81 2.61
C ASP A 235 -8.76 1.39 3.38
N PRO A 236 -8.97 0.96 4.64
CA PRO A 236 -9.88 1.65 5.54
C PRO A 236 -9.30 3.02 5.95
N PRO A 237 -10.14 3.92 6.49
CA PRO A 237 -9.66 5.12 7.16
C PRO A 237 -8.47 4.87 8.11
N GLY A 238 -7.33 5.53 7.84
CA GLY A 238 -6.18 5.63 8.74
C GLY A 238 -5.11 4.53 8.68
N TYR A 239 -5.23 3.48 7.85
CA TYR A 239 -4.15 2.48 7.63
C TYR A 239 -4.38 1.63 6.38
N LEU A 240 -3.34 0.94 5.89
CA LEU A 240 -3.46 -0.07 4.83
C LEU A 240 -3.34 -1.47 5.43
N ALA A 241 -4.26 -2.36 5.07
CA ALA A 241 -4.27 -3.75 5.51
C ALA A 241 -4.13 -4.68 4.31
N VAL A 242 -3.42 -5.79 4.46
CA VAL A 242 -3.59 -6.92 3.53
C VAL A 242 -4.72 -7.81 4.06
N ARG A 243 -5.65 -8.13 3.16
CA ARG A 243 -6.72 -9.10 3.43
C ARG A 243 -6.52 -10.39 2.66
N VAL A 244 -7.00 -11.47 3.23
CA VAL A 244 -7.25 -12.74 2.54
C VAL A 244 -8.73 -13.05 2.61
N ALA A 245 -9.34 -13.28 1.46
CA ALA A 245 -10.74 -13.71 1.33
C ALA A 245 -10.82 -15.00 0.51
N ASN A 246 -11.98 -15.66 0.54
CA ASN A 246 -12.32 -16.67 -0.46
C ASN A 246 -12.37 -16.01 -1.85
N ALA A 247 -12.15 -16.80 -2.91
CA ALA A 247 -12.16 -16.30 -4.29
C ALA A 247 -13.52 -15.72 -4.76
N ASP A 248 -14.59 -15.95 -4.00
CA ASP A 248 -15.91 -15.35 -4.20
C ASP A 248 -16.12 -14.04 -3.43
N GLY A 249 -15.10 -13.57 -2.69
CA GLY A 249 -15.13 -12.36 -1.86
C GLY A 249 -15.56 -12.59 -0.41
N SER A 250 -16.06 -13.78 -0.07
CA SER A 250 -16.53 -14.06 1.29
C SER A 250 -15.40 -14.31 2.29
N GLY A 251 -15.68 -14.10 3.58
CA GLY A 251 -14.77 -14.50 4.66
C GLY A 251 -13.43 -13.76 4.67
N ALA A 252 -13.43 -12.49 4.27
CA ALA A 252 -12.26 -11.65 4.32
C ALA A 252 -11.74 -11.48 5.75
N VAL A 253 -10.44 -11.67 5.94
CA VAL A 253 -9.73 -11.47 7.20
C VAL A 253 -8.47 -10.64 6.96
N ASP A 254 -8.17 -9.73 7.88
CA ASP A 254 -6.89 -9.01 7.90
C ASP A 254 -5.78 -10.02 8.24
N VAL A 255 -4.69 -10.02 7.48
CA VAL A 255 -3.57 -10.96 7.66
C VAL A 255 -2.68 -10.57 8.83
N ASP A 256 -2.71 -9.30 9.22
CA ASP A 256 -2.05 -8.76 10.38
C ASP A 256 -3.02 -7.89 11.19
N ALA A 257 -2.83 -7.87 12.52
CA ALA A 257 -3.63 -7.10 13.44
C ALA A 257 -3.01 -5.74 13.77
N ASP A 258 -1.76 -5.48 13.37
CA ASP A 258 -0.99 -4.28 13.71
C ASP A 258 -1.29 -3.08 12.79
N VAL A 259 -1.18 -1.84 13.32
CA VAL A 259 -1.42 -0.63 12.49
C VAL A 259 -0.13 -0.34 11.77
N ALA A 260 -0.11 -0.65 10.48
CA ALA A 260 1.00 -0.38 9.59
C ALA A 260 0.45 -0.22 8.18
N THR A 261 1.32 0.10 7.23
CA THR A 261 0.98 0.11 5.81
C THR A 261 1.24 -1.27 5.25
N ASP A 262 0.26 -2.16 5.34
CA ASP A 262 0.36 -3.51 4.79
C ASP A 262 -0.08 -3.52 3.31
N ILE A 263 0.85 -3.78 2.40
CA ILE A 263 0.63 -3.69 0.96
C ILE A 263 1.34 -4.78 0.15
N TYR A 264 0.98 -4.88 -1.14
CA TYR A 264 1.62 -5.73 -2.14
C TYR A 264 1.76 -7.20 -1.77
N SER A 265 0.65 -7.81 -1.41
CA SER A 265 0.64 -9.21 -1.01
C SER A 265 0.72 -10.20 -2.17
N PHE A 266 1.30 -11.36 -1.88
CA PHE A 266 1.23 -12.52 -2.77
C PHE A 266 1.32 -13.82 -1.97
N PHE A 267 0.81 -14.88 -2.57
CA PHE A 267 0.88 -16.22 -2.01
C PHE A 267 2.21 -16.91 -2.31
N SER A 268 2.69 -17.72 -1.38
CA SER A 268 3.72 -18.71 -1.68
C SER A 268 3.26 -19.67 -2.79
N PRO A 269 4.18 -20.32 -3.55
CA PRO A 269 3.80 -21.22 -4.65
C PRO A 269 2.88 -22.39 -4.23
N ASP A 270 2.99 -22.85 -2.98
CA ASP A 270 2.11 -23.87 -2.39
C ASP A 270 0.81 -23.31 -1.79
N GLY A 271 0.67 -21.98 -1.75
CA GLY A 271 -0.46 -21.25 -1.18
C GLY A 271 -0.55 -21.32 0.35
N SER A 272 0.46 -21.85 1.03
CA SER A 272 0.44 -22.03 2.49
C SER A 272 0.73 -20.74 3.27
N ARG A 273 1.27 -19.72 2.61
CA ARG A 273 1.67 -18.44 3.21
C ARG A 273 1.25 -17.27 2.32
N VAL A 274 1.07 -16.11 2.94
CA VAL A 274 0.98 -14.81 2.27
C VAL A 274 2.12 -13.95 2.77
N ALA A 275 2.93 -13.43 1.86
CA ALA A 275 3.92 -12.40 2.14
C ALA A 275 3.35 -11.04 1.75
N PHE A 276 3.72 -10.00 2.49
CA PHE A 276 3.34 -8.61 2.26
C PHE A 276 4.40 -7.66 2.81
N SER A 277 4.43 -6.44 2.30
CA SER A 277 5.26 -5.36 2.83
C SER A 277 4.50 -4.62 3.93
N THR A 278 5.19 -4.19 5.00
CA THR A 278 4.61 -3.48 6.15
C THR A 278 5.58 -2.42 6.70
N THR A 279 5.04 -1.38 7.35
CA THR A 279 5.83 -0.30 7.99
C THR A 279 5.83 -0.39 9.53
N ARG A 280 5.49 -1.56 10.08
CA ARG A 280 5.20 -1.80 11.50
C ARG A 280 6.28 -1.34 12.49
N ASN A 281 7.54 -1.29 12.07
CA ASN A 281 8.69 -0.96 12.92
C ASN A 281 9.21 0.46 12.74
N SER A 282 8.40 1.36 12.15
CA SER A 282 8.81 2.77 11.89
C SER A 282 10.00 2.88 10.95
N ASP A 283 10.23 1.83 10.17
CA ASP A 283 10.93 1.90 8.91
C ASP A 283 9.87 1.79 7.80
N ASP A 284 10.25 1.24 6.69
CA ASP A 284 10.10 1.85 5.38
C ASP A 284 9.62 0.80 4.36
N GLY A 285 9.59 -0.47 4.76
CA GLY A 285 8.99 -1.58 4.04
C GLY A 285 9.62 -2.91 4.44
N ASP A 286 9.39 -3.36 5.67
CA ASP A 286 9.75 -4.72 6.08
C ASP A 286 8.82 -5.74 5.42
N VAL A 287 9.32 -6.95 5.20
CA VAL A 287 8.49 -8.04 4.68
C VAL A 287 8.05 -8.92 5.83
N PHE A 288 6.74 -9.06 5.93
CA PHE A 288 6.10 -9.97 6.87
C PHE A 288 5.42 -11.11 6.12
N VAL A 289 5.25 -12.21 6.84
CA VAL A 289 4.56 -13.39 6.35
C VAL A 289 3.49 -13.81 7.35
N ALA A 290 2.30 -14.06 6.84
CA ALA A 290 1.18 -14.66 7.54
C ALA A 290 0.85 -16.03 6.96
N ALA A 291 -0.05 -16.77 7.62
CA ALA A 291 -0.60 -17.99 7.05
C ALA A 291 -1.39 -17.68 5.78
N GLY A 292 -1.41 -18.61 4.83
CA GLY A 292 -2.08 -18.45 3.54
C GLY A 292 -3.61 -18.34 3.64
N ASP A 293 -4.19 -18.60 4.80
CA ASP A 293 -5.59 -18.33 5.08
C ASP A 293 -5.85 -16.97 5.73
N GLY A 294 -4.80 -16.19 6.01
CA GLY A 294 -4.83 -14.93 6.73
C GLY A 294 -4.83 -15.10 8.25
N SER A 295 -4.71 -16.32 8.78
CA SER A 295 -4.59 -16.51 10.23
C SER A 295 -3.24 -16.01 10.74
N GLY A 296 -3.30 -15.19 11.78
CA GLY A 296 -2.15 -14.55 12.40
C GLY A 296 -1.74 -15.16 13.74
N PRO A 297 -0.68 -14.60 14.37
CA PRO A 297 -0.04 -13.34 13.98
C PRO A 297 0.89 -13.48 12.77
N ALA A 298 1.00 -12.43 11.96
CA ALA A 298 2.05 -12.31 10.97
C ALA A 298 3.41 -12.24 11.68
N THR A 299 4.43 -12.81 11.05
CA THR A 299 5.79 -12.82 11.56
C THR A 299 6.71 -12.12 10.60
N ALA A 300 7.61 -11.30 11.14
CA ALA A 300 8.64 -10.67 10.35
C ALA A 300 9.50 -11.72 9.67
N LEU A 301 9.68 -11.55 8.37
CA LEU A 301 10.44 -12.46 7.53
C LEU A 301 11.80 -11.84 7.19
N ILE A 302 11.82 -10.55 6.86
CA ILE A 302 13.01 -9.74 6.64
C ILE A 302 12.83 -8.46 7.44
N VAL A 303 13.80 -8.19 8.32
CA VAL A 303 13.86 -7.02 9.21
C VAL A 303 15.22 -6.36 9.03
N GLY A 304 15.23 -5.11 8.60
CA GLY A 304 16.43 -4.33 8.30
C GLY A 304 16.72 -3.20 9.28
N ALA A 305 17.88 -2.56 9.14
CA ALA A 305 18.12 -1.22 9.66
C ALA A 305 18.57 -0.37 8.46
N GLY A 306 17.69 0.51 7.98
CA GLY A 306 17.81 1.26 6.73
C GLY A 306 16.75 2.36 6.65
N GLU A 307 16.87 3.22 5.64
CA GLU A 307 15.78 4.06 5.13
C GLU A 307 15.48 3.53 3.70
N ASP A 308 14.33 2.91 3.53
CA ASP A 308 13.91 1.96 2.49
C ASP A 308 12.45 2.23 2.12
N THR A 309 12.11 3.50 1.98
CA THR A 309 10.82 4.06 1.57
C THR A 309 9.88 3.13 0.75
N ALA A 310 8.62 3.06 1.16
CA ALA A 310 7.50 2.54 0.38
C ALA A 310 6.92 3.68 -0.48
N TRP A 311 6.92 3.51 -1.82
CA TRP A 311 6.12 4.41 -2.67
C TRP A 311 4.67 3.90 -2.69
N ASP A 312 3.83 4.62 -1.98
CA ASP A 312 2.38 4.51 -2.04
C ASP A 312 1.84 5.34 -3.25
N TRP A 313 0.59 5.11 -3.66
CA TRP A 313 -0.04 5.76 -4.81
C TRP A 313 -0.38 7.27 -4.61
N GLY A 314 0.24 7.95 -3.66
CA GLY A 314 0.01 9.37 -3.34
C GLY A 314 -0.78 9.60 -2.04
N ARG A 315 -0.72 8.64 -1.11
CA ARG A 315 -0.83 8.77 0.35
C ARG A 315 0.40 8.20 1.12
N PRO A 316 1.54 8.94 1.15
CA PRO A 316 2.78 8.47 1.78
C PRO A 316 2.73 8.53 3.31
N GLY A 317 2.28 7.48 4.01
CA GLY A 317 2.35 7.42 5.48
C GLY A 317 1.09 7.00 6.23
N SER A 318 0.91 5.68 6.39
CA SER A 318 0.52 5.25 7.75
C SER A 318 1.72 5.51 8.67
N GLY A 319 1.78 6.74 9.20
CA GLY A 319 2.53 7.02 10.41
C GLY A 319 2.14 6.03 11.50
N ASN A 320 2.98 5.94 12.51
CA ASN A 320 2.87 4.97 13.58
C ASN A 320 1.72 5.34 14.55
N THR A 321 0.47 5.42 14.08
CA THR A 321 -0.71 5.90 14.82
C THR A 321 -1.00 5.01 16.04
N ASP A 322 -1.81 5.51 16.98
CA ASP A 322 -2.09 4.75 18.18
C ASP A 322 -2.95 3.51 17.91
N SER A 323 -2.46 2.35 18.34
CA SER A 323 -3.16 1.05 18.18
C SER A 323 -4.60 1.02 18.70
N ALA A 324 -4.96 1.84 19.70
CA ALA A 324 -6.32 1.92 20.24
C ALA A 324 -7.26 2.76 19.36
N CYS A 325 -6.73 3.52 18.40
CA CYS A 325 -7.48 4.30 17.42
C CYS A 325 -7.94 3.47 16.21
N LYS A 326 -7.57 2.18 16.13
CA LYS A 326 -8.13 1.29 15.10
C LYS A 326 -9.64 1.11 15.23
N PRO A 327 -10.37 1.06 14.10
CA PRO A 327 -11.71 0.49 14.05
C PRO A 327 -11.70 -0.92 14.65
N GLY A 328 -12.52 -1.15 15.68
CA GLY A 328 -12.60 -2.45 16.36
C GLY A 328 -11.48 -2.75 17.37
N ALA A 329 -10.53 -1.85 17.62
CA ALA A 329 -9.52 -2.06 18.65
C ALA A 329 -10.16 -2.27 20.04
N PRO A 330 -9.66 -3.24 20.82
CA PRO A 330 -10.14 -3.49 22.17
C PRO A 330 -9.89 -2.27 23.06
N VAL A 331 -10.85 -1.99 23.92
CA VAL A 331 -10.78 -0.87 24.87
C VAL A 331 -9.76 -1.21 25.96
N PRO A 332 -8.71 -0.39 26.18
CA PRO A 332 -7.77 -0.62 27.27
C PRO A 332 -8.46 -0.56 28.63
N ALA A 333 -8.02 -1.41 29.56
CA ALA A 333 -8.64 -1.50 30.88
C ALA A 333 -8.58 -0.15 31.62
N GLY A 334 -9.73 0.28 32.16
CA GLY A 334 -9.84 1.50 32.96
C GLY A 334 -10.12 2.77 32.17
N TYR A 335 -10.26 2.69 30.84
CA TYR A 335 -10.68 3.81 30.01
C TYR A 335 -12.20 3.91 29.93
N LYS A 336 -12.73 5.13 30.04
CA LYS A 336 -14.13 5.42 29.69
C LYS A 336 -14.21 5.72 28.20
N VAL A 337 -15.15 5.08 27.51
CA VAL A 337 -15.22 5.18 26.05
C VAL A 337 -16.30 6.15 25.62
N LYS A 338 -15.98 6.99 24.63
CA LYS A 338 -16.93 7.86 23.94
C LYS A 338 -16.67 7.82 22.44
N ASN A 339 -17.72 7.52 21.68
CA ASN A 339 -17.66 7.49 20.22
C ASN A 339 -18.55 8.61 19.66
N GLY A 340 -18.08 9.31 18.63
CA GLY A 340 -18.85 10.22 17.80
C GLY A 340 -19.63 9.46 16.71
N THR A 341 -19.83 10.11 15.57
CA THR A 341 -20.60 9.68 14.41
C THR A 341 -19.85 10.05 13.12
N ASP A 342 -20.41 9.78 11.94
CA ASP A 342 -19.81 10.23 10.67
C ASP A 342 -20.07 11.73 10.38
N ALA A 343 -20.43 12.51 11.39
CA ALA A 343 -20.75 13.92 11.28
C ALA A 343 -20.00 14.73 12.34
N ASN A 344 -19.78 16.01 12.06
CA ASN A 344 -19.06 16.92 12.95
C ASN A 344 -19.61 16.93 14.40
N ASP A 345 -18.80 16.43 15.32
CA ASP A 345 -19.12 16.22 16.72
C ASP A 345 -18.32 17.13 17.65
N VAL A 346 -18.88 17.35 18.85
CA VAL A 346 -18.17 18.01 19.95
C VAL A 346 -18.08 17.04 21.12
N LEU A 347 -16.92 16.42 21.26
CA LEU A 347 -16.66 15.38 22.24
C LEU A 347 -15.77 15.93 23.37
N LYS A 348 -16.06 15.44 24.57
CA LYS A 348 -15.39 15.88 25.80
C LYS A 348 -15.31 14.71 26.77
N GLY A 349 -14.11 14.49 27.29
CA GLY A 349 -13.75 13.50 28.29
C GLY A 349 -14.02 14.00 29.71
N THR A 350 -13.30 13.42 30.66
CA THR A 350 -13.47 13.59 32.10
C THR A 350 -12.15 14.00 32.75
N ALA A 351 -12.00 13.83 34.06
CA ALA A 351 -10.73 14.09 34.76
C ALA A 351 -9.93 12.79 35.02
N GLY A 352 -10.33 11.69 34.37
CA GLY A 352 -9.64 10.41 34.41
C GLY A 352 -9.45 9.89 32.98
N LYS A 353 -8.92 8.68 32.83
CA LYS A 353 -8.59 8.13 31.50
C LYS A 353 -9.83 7.94 30.62
N ASP A 354 -9.84 8.59 29.47
CA ASP A 354 -10.87 8.51 28.45
C ASP A 354 -10.30 8.02 27.12
N LEU A 355 -11.06 7.18 26.41
CA LEU A 355 -10.82 6.81 25.01
C LEU A 355 -11.94 7.47 24.20
N ILE A 356 -11.57 8.45 23.39
CA ILE A 356 -12.54 9.22 22.59
C ILE A 356 -12.23 9.03 21.11
N ARG A 357 -13.23 8.63 20.34
CA ARG A 357 -13.14 8.40 18.89
C ARG A 357 -14.14 9.29 18.16
N GLY A 358 -13.69 10.16 17.27
CA GLY A 358 -14.55 11.04 16.47
C GLY A 358 -15.34 10.28 15.42
N GLN A 359 -14.66 9.41 14.68
CA GLN A 359 -15.14 8.64 13.52
C GLN A 359 -15.03 9.42 12.21
N GLY A 360 -16.06 10.13 11.78
CA GLY A 360 -16.02 10.88 10.52
C GLY A 360 -16.57 12.29 10.69
N GLY A 361 -16.17 13.21 9.82
CA GLY A 361 -16.53 14.62 9.93
C GLY A 361 -15.51 15.42 10.72
N ASN A 362 -15.69 16.75 10.73
CA ASN A 362 -14.72 17.67 11.35
C ASN A 362 -15.07 17.86 12.84
N ASP A 363 -14.37 17.15 13.70
CA ASP A 363 -14.66 17.02 15.10
C ASP A 363 -13.90 18.00 15.99
N THR A 364 -14.42 18.21 17.18
CA THR A 364 -13.72 18.90 18.26
C THR A 364 -13.73 18.03 19.50
N ILE A 365 -12.56 17.51 19.85
CA ILE A 365 -12.38 16.54 20.92
C ILE A 365 -11.47 17.10 22.01
N LYS A 366 -11.89 16.94 23.27
CA LYS A 366 -11.11 17.36 24.46
C LYS A 366 -11.02 16.25 25.50
N GLY A 367 -9.82 15.79 25.82
CA GLY A 367 -9.57 14.80 26.89
C GLY A 367 -9.81 15.38 28.29
N LEU A 368 -9.29 16.60 28.49
CA LEU A 368 -9.28 17.41 29.72
C LEU A 368 -8.23 17.00 30.73
N GLY A 369 -8.39 15.89 31.44
CA GLY A 369 -7.48 15.51 32.51
C GLY A 369 -7.48 14.01 32.67
N GLY A 370 -6.32 13.43 32.94
CA GLY A 370 -6.15 11.99 32.83
C GLY A 370 -5.10 11.67 31.77
N ASN A 371 -4.84 10.38 31.56
CA ASN A 371 -3.98 9.95 30.46
C ASN A 371 -4.91 9.36 29.40
N ASP A 372 -5.26 10.18 28.43
CA ASP A 372 -6.33 9.95 27.49
C ASP A 372 -5.79 9.36 26.18
N ILE A 373 -6.69 8.74 25.43
CA ILE A 373 -6.47 8.34 24.05
C ILE A 373 -7.53 9.04 23.21
N LEU A 374 -7.10 9.93 22.31
CA LEU A 374 -7.99 10.68 21.43
C LEU A 374 -7.70 10.30 19.98
N CYS A 375 -8.74 9.96 19.24
CA CYS A 375 -8.68 9.60 17.83
C CYS A 375 -9.64 10.51 17.08
N GLY A 376 -9.13 11.34 16.17
CA GLY A 376 -9.94 12.21 15.32
C GLY A 376 -10.84 11.39 14.40
N GLY A 377 -10.21 10.67 13.49
CA GLY A 377 -10.91 9.88 12.47
C GLY A 377 -10.79 10.56 11.11
N ASP A 378 -11.80 10.42 10.25
CA ASP A 378 -11.82 11.15 8.98
C ASP A 378 -12.36 12.57 9.19
N GLY A 379 -11.68 13.59 8.67
CA GLY A 379 -12.09 14.99 8.75
C GLY A 379 -10.96 15.89 9.24
N ASN A 380 -11.21 17.20 9.22
CA ASN A 380 -10.27 18.18 9.75
C ASN A 380 -10.63 18.49 11.21
N ASP A 381 -9.93 17.83 12.12
CA ASP A 381 -10.27 17.74 13.52
C ASP A 381 -9.51 18.73 14.39
N ARG A 382 -10.05 18.94 15.58
CA ARG A 382 -9.42 19.72 16.65
C ARG A 382 -9.34 18.88 17.90
N LEU A 383 -8.14 18.44 18.22
CA LEU A 383 -7.85 17.51 19.30
C LEU A 383 -7.03 18.22 20.39
N ASP A 384 -7.40 18.02 21.65
CA ASP A 384 -6.76 18.62 22.82
C ASP A 384 -6.75 17.59 23.96
N GLY A 385 -5.58 16.98 24.21
CA GLY A 385 -5.35 15.98 25.27
C GLY A 385 -5.70 16.55 26.64
N GLY A 386 -5.11 17.70 26.96
CA GLY A 386 -5.43 18.45 28.15
C GLY A 386 -4.34 18.29 29.20
N ALA A 387 -4.56 17.52 30.27
CA ALA A 387 -3.62 17.39 31.36
C ALA A 387 -3.40 15.92 31.75
N GLY A 388 -2.16 15.47 31.63
CA GLY A 388 -1.70 14.11 31.86
C GLY A 388 -0.87 13.68 30.68
N ASN A 389 -0.50 12.40 30.62
CA ASN A 389 0.30 11.88 29.51
C ASN A 389 -0.64 11.24 28.50
N ASP A 390 -0.94 11.99 27.46
CA ASP A 390 -1.98 11.69 26.48
C ASP A 390 -1.40 11.06 25.22
N ARG A 391 -2.25 10.32 24.51
CA ARG A 391 -1.96 9.74 23.20
C ARG A 391 -3.01 10.25 22.22
N VAL A 392 -2.60 11.05 21.26
CA VAL A 392 -3.54 11.76 20.36
C VAL A 392 -3.17 11.48 18.92
N ALA A 393 -4.15 11.04 18.13
CA ALA A 393 -4.02 10.79 16.70
C ALA A 393 -5.04 11.64 15.93
N GLY A 394 -4.56 12.41 14.95
CA GLY A 394 -5.39 13.13 13.99
C GLY A 394 -6.16 12.18 13.08
N ASN A 395 -5.46 11.16 12.59
CA ASN A 395 -5.92 10.20 11.59
C ASN A 395 -6.03 10.81 10.19
N GLY A 396 -7.21 11.20 9.73
CA GLY A 396 -7.46 11.47 8.32
C GLY A 396 -7.93 12.88 8.04
N GLY A 397 -7.07 13.84 7.77
CA GLY A 397 -7.43 15.19 7.35
C GLY A 397 -6.47 16.23 7.90
N ASN A 398 -6.72 17.50 7.62
CA ASN A 398 -5.83 18.57 8.10
C ASN A 398 -6.21 18.96 9.53
N ASP A 399 -5.44 18.44 10.48
CA ASP A 399 -5.78 18.43 11.89
C ASP A 399 -5.03 19.48 12.71
N LEU A 400 -5.64 19.83 13.83
CA LEU A 400 -4.99 20.57 14.91
C LEU A 400 -4.90 19.68 16.13
N VAL A 401 -3.70 19.17 16.39
CA VAL A 401 -3.40 18.24 17.49
C VAL A 401 -2.65 18.97 18.60
N ARG A 402 -3.18 18.93 19.83
CA ARG A 402 -2.52 19.46 21.03
C ARG A 402 -2.41 18.40 22.12
N GLY A 403 -1.21 18.21 22.66
CA GLY A 403 -0.96 17.37 23.84
C GLY A 403 -1.44 18.05 25.11
N GLY A 404 -0.89 19.23 25.40
CA GLY A 404 -1.32 20.06 26.51
C GLY A 404 -0.29 20.05 27.64
N ARG A 405 -0.62 19.51 28.81
CA ARG A 405 0.32 19.38 29.93
C ARG A 405 0.62 17.93 30.20
N GLY A 406 1.89 17.55 30.15
CA GLY A 406 2.35 16.21 30.46
C GLY A 406 3.29 15.73 29.36
N ASN A 407 3.69 14.47 29.42
CA ASN A 407 4.56 13.90 28.40
C ASN A 407 3.69 13.14 27.40
N ASP A 408 3.44 13.75 26.27
CA ASP A 408 2.42 13.31 25.32
C ASP A 408 3.03 12.56 24.14
N THR A 409 2.19 11.81 23.44
CA THR A 409 2.53 11.14 22.18
C THR A 409 1.48 11.52 21.13
N LEU A 410 1.90 12.26 20.12
CA LEU A 410 1.03 12.96 19.18
C LEU A 410 1.36 12.55 17.76
N TYR A 411 0.32 12.27 16.99
CA TYR A 411 0.37 11.86 15.59
C TYR A 411 -0.56 12.78 14.79
N GLY A 412 -0.05 13.46 13.77
CA GLY A 412 -0.87 14.14 12.77
C GLY A 412 -1.57 13.12 11.87
N ASP A 413 -0.81 12.13 11.39
CA ASP A 413 -1.21 11.06 10.47
C ASP A 413 -1.36 11.57 9.02
N LEU A 414 -2.56 11.63 8.43
CA LEU A 414 -2.74 12.03 7.03
C LEU A 414 -3.25 13.47 6.94
N GLY A 415 -2.55 14.36 6.23
CA GLY A 415 -3.02 15.72 5.96
C GLY A 415 -2.01 16.78 6.37
N ASP A 416 -2.26 18.04 5.99
CA ASP A 416 -1.38 19.13 6.46
C ASP A 416 -1.72 19.50 7.91
N ASP A 417 -0.90 19.05 8.86
CA ASP A 417 -1.23 19.09 10.28
C ASP A 417 -0.48 20.17 11.08
N ASP A 418 -1.12 20.60 12.17
CA ASP A 418 -0.52 21.46 13.19
C ASP A 418 -0.48 20.70 14.51
N VAL A 419 0.66 20.04 14.77
CA VAL A 419 0.88 19.17 15.94
C VAL A 419 1.69 19.91 16.99
N ARG A 420 1.17 20.01 18.22
CA ARG A 420 1.79 20.78 19.30
C ARG A 420 1.86 19.98 20.60
N GLY A 421 3.07 19.76 21.11
CA GLY A 421 3.32 19.11 22.41
C GLY A 421 2.79 19.94 23.57
N ASP A 422 3.02 21.26 23.47
CA ASP A 422 2.82 22.21 24.57
C ASP A 422 3.81 21.92 25.72
N ALA A 423 3.37 21.62 26.94
CA ALA A 423 4.25 21.58 28.10
C ALA A 423 4.55 20.14 28.56
N GLY A 424 5.82 19.75 28.46
CA GLY A 424 6.34 18.46 28.94
C GLY A 424 7.39 17.92 28.00
N ASN A 425 7.74 16.64 28.13
CA ASN A 425 8.67 15.99 27.22
C ASN A 425 7.88 15.12 26.24
N ASP A 426 7.66 15.64 25.04
CA ASP A 426 6.69 15.12 24.11
C ASP A 426 7.33 14.33 22.98
N LYS A 427 6.50 13.51 22.33
CA LYS A 427 6.81 12.84 21.08
C LYS A 427 5.79 13.25 20.04
N LEU A 428 6.24 13.88 18.97
CA LEU A 428 5.40 14.35 17.88
C LEU A 428 5.82 13.66 16.60
N GLN A 429 4.84 13.16 15.86
CA GLN A 429 4.99 12.68 14.50
C GLN A 429 4.01 13.43 13.60
N GLY A 430 4.52 14.02 12.51
CA GLY A 430 3.70 14.72 11.52
C GLY A 430 2.84 13.71 10.78
N GLY A 431 3.51 12.83 10.04
CA GLY A 431 2.84 11.91 9.14
C GLY A 431 2.97 12.45 7.73
N GLU A 432 2.02 12.15 6.86
CA GLU A 432 2.04 12.71 5.50
C GLU A 432 1.37 14.06 5.46
N GLY A 433 2.02 14.99 4.81
CA GLY A 433 1.50 16.34 4.63
C GLY A 433 2.64 17.32 4.59
N THR A 434 2.30 18.60 4.58
CA THR A 434 3.23 19.65 4.99
C THR A 434 2.87 20.08 6.40
N ASP A 435 3.56 19.51 7.37
CA ASP A 435 3.17 19.65 8.77
C ASP A 435 3.92 20.76 9.48
N THR A 436 3.34 21.22 10.58
CA THR A 436 4.01 22.07 11.55
C THR A 436 4.02 21.38 12.90
N LEU A 437 5.19 20.92 13.32
CA LEU A 437 5.39 20.29 14.63
C LEU A 437 6.00 21.30 15.58
N THR A 438 5.37 21.54 16.72
CA THR A 438 5.88 22.44 17.77
C THR A 438 5.99 21.69 19.10
N GLY A 439 7.20 21.45 19.60
CA GLY A 439 7.43 20.78 20.88
C GLY A 439 6.88 21.61 22.03
N GLY A 440 7.56 22.73 22.33
CA GLY A 440 7.15 23.66 23.38
C GLY A 440 8.10 23.58 24.58
N PRO A 441 7.65 23.91 25.81
CA PRO A 441 8.51 23.78 26.97
C PRO A 441 8.81 22.32 27.36
N GLY A 442 10.03 21.86 27.05
CA GLY A 442 10.59 20.62 27.60
C GLY A 442 11.68 20.03 26.71
N VAL A 443 11.83 18.71 26.74
CA VAL A 443 12.74 17.96 25.86
C VAL A 443 11.92 17.08 24.94
N ASP A 444 11.72 17.57 23.72
CA ASP A 444 10.79 16.98 22.78
C ASP A 444 11.50 16.19 21.69
N LYS A 445 10.78 15.20 21.15
CA LYS A 445 11.18 14.42 20.00
C LYS A 445 10.18 14.69 18.88
N LEU A 446 10.64 15.35 17.83
CA LEU A 446 9.83 15.63 16.65
C LEU A 446 10.34 14.77 15.50
N ALA A 447 9.44 14.02 14.88
CA ALA A 447 9.66 13.27 13.65
C ALA A 447 8.71 13.82 12.59
N GLY A 448 9.26 14.38 11.53
CA GLY A 448 8.48 14.89 10.40
C GLY A 448 9.14 14.54 9.09
N ASP A 449 8.35 14.58 8.04
CA ASP A 449 8.71 14.20 6.69
C ASP A 449 9.30 15.39 5.90
N PRO A 450 9.89 15.16 4.72
CA PRO A 450 10.44 16.22 3.89
C PRO A 450 9.37 17.25 3.46
N GLY A 451 9.42 18.45 4.03
CA GLY A 451 8.43 19.50 3.80
C GLY A 451 7.98 20.13 5.11
N ASP A 452 8.11 19.38 6.20
CA ASP A 452 7.64 19.78 7.51
C ASP A 452 8.45 20.90 8.14
N THR A 453 7.75 21.68 8.95
CA THR A 453 8.33 22.71 9.79
C THR A 453 8.45 22.21 11.22
N LEU A 454 9.67 21.83 11.63
CA LEU A 454 9.95 21.40 12.99
C LEU A 454 10.38 22.58 13.88
N LYS A 455 9.64 22.80 14.98
CA LYS A 455 9.90 23.79 16.03
C LYS A 455 10.07 23.07 17.36
N PRO A 456 11.26 22.49 17.60
CA PRO A 456 11.52 21.72 18.82
C PRO A 456 11.46 22.57 20.07
#